data_AF-A0A1C5QKL3-F1
#
_entry.id   AF-A0A1C5QKL3-F1
#
_cell.length_a   1.000
_cell.length_b   1.000
_cell.length_c   1.000
_cell.angle_alpha   90.00
_cell.angle_beta   90.00
_cell.angle_gamma   90.00
#
_symmetry.space_group_name_H-M   'P 1'
#
loop_
_entity.id
_entity.type
_entity.pdbx_description
1 polymer ?
#
loop_
_entity_poly.entity_id
_entity_poly.type
_entity_poly.pdbx_seq_one_letter_code
_entity_poly.pdbx_strand_id
1 'polypeptide(L)'
;MEVLYKRCCGIDIHKNMMVACVFTSVRKKEVRQFSTMTEDILQLVSWLKETDCEMAAMESTGSYWKPVYNIFEEEHIPIMIVNAQHIKGVPGRKTDVKDAEWIADLVRHGLVKASYIPNREQRELREMTRYRQEMIEERARELNRIQAVLEGCNIKLGSVITDISGKSGMAILKAIISGETDLIVLSELAEGRARNKLQEMRRSLQGRVLEHQQKNVRTSACAYGKSYFFNLRFR
;
A
#
# COMPACT_ATOMS: atom_id res chain seq x y z
N MET A 1 -31.86 -8.36 -25.35
CA MET A 1 -30.88 -7.30 -25.04
C MET A 1 -30.11 -6.97 -26.32
N GLU A 2 -29.86 -5.70 -26.56
CA GLU A 2 -29.03 -5.24 -27.69
C GLU A 2 -27.57 -5.64 -27.44
N VAL A 3 -26.88 -6.13 -28.48
CA VAL A 3 -25.47 -6.53 -28.39
C VAL A 3 -24.63 -5.33 -28.84
N LEU A 4 -23.90 -4.73 -27.89
CA LEU A 4 -23.03 -3.58 -28.13
C LEU A 4 -21.69 -4.02 -28.72
N TYR A 5 -21.10 -5.08 -28.17
CA TYR A 5 -19.87 -5.71 -28.66
C TYR A 5 -20.18 -7.14 -29.10
N LYS A 6 -19.88 -7.49 -30.36
CA LYS A 6 -20.06 -8.86 -30.88
C LYS A 6 -18.96 -9.78 -30.36
N ARG A 7 -17.78 -9.23 -30.11
CA ARG A 7 -16.61 -9.94 -29.59
C ARG A 7 -16.06 -9.22 -28.38
N CYS A 8 -16.24 -9.80 -27.20
CA CYS A 8 -15.83 -9.17 -25.96
C CYS A 8 -15.28 -10.20 -24.98
N CYS A 9 -14.45 -9.72 -24.06
CA CYS A 9 -13.79 -10.54 -23.06
C CYS A 9 -14.13 -10.08 -21.65
N GLY A 10 -14.42 -11.02 -20.76
CA GLY A 10 -14.45 -10.79 -19.33
C GLY A 10 -13.31 -11.53 -18.66
N ILE A 11 -12.59 -10.84 -17.77
CA ILE A 11 -11.39 -11.34 -17.11
C ILE A 11 -11.61 -11.24 -15.60
N ASP A 12 -11.58 -12.39 -14.92
CA ASP A 12 -11.49 -12.44 -13.46
C ASP A 12 -10.03 -12.66 -13.05
N ILE A 13 -9.53 -11.82 -12.14
CA ILE A 13 -8.12 -11.78 -11.75
C ILE A 13 -8.00 -12.11 -10.27
N HIS A 14 -7.26 -13.18 -9.99
CA HIS A 14 -6.83 -13.54 -8.64
C HIS A 14 -5.33 -13.34 -8.49
N LYS A 15 -4.82 -13.65 -7.30
CA LYS A 15 -3.40 -13.44 -6.97
C LYS A 15 -2.43 -14.15 -7.91
N ASN A 16 -2.72 -15.38 -8.31
CA ASN A 16 -1.80 -16.24 -9.06
C ASN A 16 -2.34 -16.68 -10.44
N MET A 17 -3.62 -16.47 -10.68
CA MET A 17 -4.32 -16.97 -11.87
C MET A 17 -5.34 -15.93 -12.32
N MET A 18 -5.60 -15.92 -13.63
CA MET A 18 -6.66 -15.17 -14.27
C MET A 18 -7.46 -16.08 -15.18
N VAL A 19 -8.78 -15.91 -15.16
CA VAL A 19 -9.71 -16.64 -16.03
C VAL A 19 -10.30 -15.64 -17.00
N ALA A 20 -10.15 -15.90 -18.29
CA ALA A 20 -10.65 -15.05 -19.36
C ALA A 20 -11.69 -15.79 -20.19
N CYS A 21 -12.87 -15.19 -20.36
CA CYS A 21 -13.93 -15.68 -21.22
C CYS A 21 -14.14 -14.71 -22.39
N VAL A 22 -13.93 -15.19 -23.61
CA VAL A 22 -14.14 -14.43 -24.84
C VAL A 22 -15.39 -14.93 -25.55
N PHE A 23 -16.32 -14.03 -25.84
CA PHE A 23 -17.35 -14.29 -26.85
C PHE A 23 -16.73 -14.08 -28.24
N THR A 24 -16.64 -15.14 -29.04
CA THR A 24 -16.12 -15.05 -30.43
C THR A 24 -17.24 -14.80 -31.44
N SER A 25 -18.49 -15.04 -31.03
CA SER A 25 -19.70 -14.71 -31.77
C SER A 25 -20.90 -14.66 -30.82
N VAL A 26 -22.10 -14.42 -31.37
CA VAL A 26 -23.32 -14.28 -30.57
C VAL A 26 -23.61 -15.49 -29.68
N ARG A 27 -23.25 -16.70 -30.13
CA ARG A 27 -23.55 -17.98 -29.46
C ARG A 27 -22.32 -18.80 -29.07
N LYS A 28 -21.11 -18.36 -29.44
CA LYS A 28 -19.87 -19.09 -29.16
C LYS A 28 -19.02 -18.31 -28.16
N LYS A 29 -18.60 -19.00 -27.11
CA LYS A 29 -17.64 -18.51 -26.12
C LYS A 29 -16.50 -19.49 -25.96
N GLU A 30 -15.34 -18.96 -25.63
CA GLU A 30 -14.14 -19.73 -25.31
C GLU A 30 -13.58 -19.22 -23.99
N VAL A 31 -13.18 -20.14 -23.11
CA VAL A 31 -12.62 -19.81 -21.80
C VAL A 31 -11.21 -20.36 -21.73
N ARG A 32 -10.27 -19.53 -21.26
CA ARG A 32 -8.89 -19.94 -20.99
C ARG A 32 -8.45 -19.44 -19.62
N GLN A 33 -7.53 -20.17 -19.02
CA GLN A 33 -6.88 -19.78 -17.78
C GLN A 33 -5.43 -19.41 -18.08
N PHE A 34 -4.96 -18.37 -17.42
CA PHE A 34 -3.60 -17.85 -17.52
C PHE A 34 -3.05 -17.66 -16.11
N SER A 35 -1.74 -17.71 -15.94
CA SER A 35 -1.15 -17.21 -14.70
C SER A 35 -1.12 -15.67 -14.72
N THR A 36 -0.68 -15.07 -13.61
CA THR A 36 -0.47 -13.62 -13.52
C THR A 36 0.96 -13.19 -13.89
N MET A 37 1.77 -14.10 -14.43
CA MET A 37 3.11 -13.80 -14.92
C MET A 37 3.04 -13.07 -16.28
N THR A 38 4.03 -12.21 -16.54
CA THR A 38 4.08 -11.38 -17.75
C THR A 38 3.93 -12.18 -19.04
N GLU A 39 4.57 -13.35 -19.14
CA GLU A 39 4.48 -14.22 -20.32
C GLU A 39 3.04 -14.66 -20.60
N ASP A 40 2.31 -15.12 -19.57
CA ASP A 40 0.93 -15.57 -19.72
C ASP A 40 -0.04 -14.40 -19.99
N ILE A 41 0.26 -13.20 -19.46
CA ILE A 41 -0.51 -11.99 -19.81
C ILE A 41 -0.31 -11.64 -21.29
N LEU A 42 0.90 -11.77 -21.83
CA LEU A 42 1.17 -11.56 -23.25
C LEU A 42 0.51 -12.63 -24.13
N GLN A 43 0.44 -13.88 -23.66
CA GLN A 43 -0.33 -14.94 -24.34
C GLN A 43 -1.83 -14.61 -24.37
N LEU A 44 -2.39 -14.09 -23.26
CA LEU A 44 -3.76 -13.58 -23.21
C LEU A 44 -3.96 -12.45 -24.23
N VAL A 45 -3.06 -11.46 -24.27
CA VAL A 45 -3.12 -10.37 -25.28
C VAL A 45 -3.11 -10.93 -26.70
N SER A 46 -2.22 -11.87 -26.99
CA SER A 46 -2.10 -12.48 -28.31
C SER A 46 -3.40 -13.19 -28.70
N TRP A 47 -3.99 -13.93 -27.77
CA TRP A 47 -5.28 -14.60 -27.97
C TRP A 47 -6.44 -13.60 -28.18
N LEU A 48 -6.45 -12.45 -27.48
CA LEU A 48 -7.45 -11.40 -27.70
C LEU A 48 -7.31 -10.73 -29.06
N LYS A 49 -6.07 -10.58 -29.57
CA LYS A 49 -5.81 -10.09 -30.93
C LYS A 49 -6.29 -11.11 -31.98
N GLU A 50 -5.96 -12.39 -31.80
CA GLU A 50 -6.40 -13.48 -32.71
C GLU A 50 -7.91 -13.62 -32.79
N THR A 51 -8.61 -13.34 -31.69
CA THR A 51 -10.08 -13.45 -31.63
C THR A 51 -10.79 -12.17 -32.05
N ASP A 52 -10.07 -11.12 -32.48
CA ASP A 52 -10.62 -9.79 -32.81
C ASP A 52 -11.50 -9.24 -31.67
N CYS A 53 -11.03 -9.31 -30.42
CA CYS A 53 -11.79 -8.83 -29.27
C CYS A 53 -11.95 -7.30 -29.32
N GLU A 54 -13.19 -6.82 -29.40
CA GLU A 54 -13.52 -5.39 -29.51
C GLU A 54 -13.42 -4.67 -28.16
N MET A 55 -13.72 -5.38 -27.06
CA MET A 55 -13.67 -4.83 -25.72
C MET A 55 -13.44 -5.91 -24.67
N ALA A 56 -12.38 -5.77 -23.87
CA ALA A 56 -12.20 -6.55 -22.66
C ALA A 56 -12.71 -5.78 -21.44
N ALA A 57 -13.05 -6.49 -20.36
CA ALA A 57 -13.18 -5.88 -19.04
C ALA A 57 -12.65 -6.78 -17.93
N MET A 58 -12.21 -6.15 -16.84
CA MET A 58 -11.75 -6.84 -15.63
C MET A 58 -12.21 -6.10 -14.37
N GLU A 59 -12.42 -6.85 -13.29
CA GLU A 59 -12.77 -6.29 -11.98
C GLU A 59 -11.58 -5.55 -11.34
N SER A 60 -11.80 -4.32 -10.85
CA SER A 60 -10.83 -3.60 -10.01
C SER A 60 -10.97 -3.95 -8.54
N THR A 61 -10.31 -5.02 -8.10
CA THR A 61 -10.13 -5.30 -6.68
C THR A 61 -8.64 -5.43 -6.35
N GLY A 62 -8.18 -4.68 -5.34
CA GLY A 62 -6.76 -4.64 -4.97
C GLY A 62 -5.84 -4.05 -6.04
N SER A 63 -4.60 -4.51 -6.09
CA SER A 63 -3.57 -4.06 -7.04
C SER A 63 -3.37 -5.00 -8.24
N TYR A 64 -4.00 -6.18 -8.26
CA TYR A 64 -3.71 -7.24 -9.24
C TYR A 64 -4.10 -6.90 -10.68
N TRP A 65 -5.06 -5.99 -10.88
CA TRP A 65 -5.45 -5.51 -12.21
C TRP A 65 -4.39 -4.62 -12.86
N LYS A 66 -3.53 -3.94 -12.08
CA LYS A 66 -2.55 -2.97 -12.58
C LYS A 66 -1.57 -3.54 -13.62
N PRO A 67 -0.86 -4.67 -13.36
CA PRO A 67 0.08 -5.23 -14.34
C PRO A 67 -0.62 -5.61 -15.65
N VAL A 68 -1.83 -6.16 -15.56
CA VAL A 68 -2.63 -6.55 -16.73
C VAL A 68 -3.04 -5.32 -17.53
N TYR A 69 -3.59 -4.29 -16.86
CA TYR A 69 -3.98 -3.04 -17.50
C TYR A 69 -2.80 -2.34 -18.17
N ASN A 70 -1.63 -2.30 -17.53
CA ASN A 70 -0.45 -1.66 -18.10
C ASN A 70 0.00 -2.34 -19.40
N ILE A 71 0.04 -3.68 -19.43
CA ILE A 71 0.38 -4.44 -20.64
C ILE A 71 -0.70 -4.24 -21.72
N PHE A 72 -1.98 -4.25 -21.34
CA PHE A 72 -3.07 -4.01 -22.29
C PHE A 72 -3.03 -2.60 -22.89
N GLU A 73 -2.69 -1.59 -22.08
CA GLU A 73 -2.50 -0.20 -22.53
C GLU A 73 -1.31 -0.10 -23.50
N GLU A 74 -0.18 -0.76 -23.22
CA GLU A 74 1.00 -0.81 -24.10
C GLU A 74 0.70 -1.57 -25.42
N GLU A 75 -0.06 -2.65 -25.35
CA GLU A 75 -0.42 -3.50 -26.49
C GLU A 75 -1.66 -3.00 -27.25
N HIS A 76 -2.21 -1.85 -26.85
CA HIS A 76 -3.37 -1.19 -27.44
C HIS A 76 -4.64 -2.06 -27.46
N ILE A 77 -4.83 -2.89 -26.43
CA ILE A 77 -6.06 -3.68 -26.25
C ILE A 77 -7.13 -2.82 -25.56
N PRO A 78 -8.31 -2.64 -26.16
CA PRO A 78 -9.41 -1.94 -25.50
C PRO A 78 -9.84 -2.68 -24.23
N ILE A 79 -9.74 -1.98 -23.09
CA ILE A 79 -10.00 -2.57 -21.77
C ILE A 79 -10.79 -1.61 -20.88
N MET A 80 -11.85 -2.14 -20.27
CA MET A 80 -12.60 -1.45 -19.21
C MET A 80 -12.26 -2.02 -17.85
N ILE A 81 -11.79 -1.16 -16.95
CA ILE A 81 -11.75 -1.50 -15.54
C ILE A 81 -13.13 -1.27 -14.94
N VAL A 82 -13.73 -2.29 -14.33
CA VAL A 82 -15.09 -2.23 -13.79
C VAL A 82 -15.10 -2.40 -12.27
N ASN A 83 -15.92 -1.62 -11.58
CA ASN A 83 -16.04 -1.68 -10.13
C ASN A 83 -16.76 -2.97 -9.70
N ALA A 84 -16.15 -3.74 -8.80
CA ALA A 84 -16.70 -4.95 -8.19
C ALA A 84 -18.13 -4.81 -7.67
N GLN A 85 -18.49 -3.63 -7.15
CA GLN A 85 -19.83 -3.36 -6.62
C GLN A 85 -20.91 -3.40 -7.70
N HIS A 86 -20.56 -3.08 -8.95
CA HIS A 86 -21.49 -3.11 -10.09
C HIS A 86 -21.61 -4.51 -10.72
N ILE A 87 -20.72 -5.44 -10.36
CA ILE A 87 -20.67 -6.81 -10.88
C ILE A 87 -21.40 -7.78 -9.94
N LYS A 88 -21.79 -7.33 -8.73
CA LYS A 88 -22.49 -8.15 -7.74
C LYS A 88 -23.86 -8.61 -8.25
N GLY A 89 -23.95 -9.86 -8.70
CA GLY A 89 -25.24 -10.50 -8.94
C GLY A 89 -25.19 -11.80 -9.73
N VAL A 90 -24.84 -12.92 -9.09
CA VAL A 90 -25.43 -14.22 -9.42
C VAL A 90 -25.66 -15.01 -8.11
N PRO A 91 -26.91 -15.23 -7.67
CA PRO A 91 -27.21 -16.14 -6.57
C PRO A 91 -26.79 -17.57 -6.94
N GLY A 92 -25.84 -18.16 -6.21
CA GLY A 92 -25.40 -19.55 -6.43
C GLY A 92 -23.90 -19.77 -6.16
N ARG A 93 -23.39 -20.96 -6.50
CA ARG A 93 -21.95 -21.29 -6.42
C ARG A 93 -21.15 -20.42 -7.41
N LYS A 94 -20.47 -19.41 -6.87
CA LYS A 94 -19.49 -18.54 -7.54
C LYS A 94 -18.27 -19.37 -7.94
N THR A 95 -17.86 -19.27 -9.20
CA THR A 95 -16.66 -19.92 -9.75
C THR A 95 -16.01 -18.95 -10.71
N ASP A 96 -14.68 -18.86 -10.70
CA ASP A 96 -13.89 -17.89 -11.48
C ASP A 96 -14.26 -17.87 -12.98
N VAL A 97 -14.61 -19.03 -13.56
CA VAL A 97 -15.12 -19.14 -14.94
C VAL A 97 -16.46 -18.43 -15.14
N LYS A 98 -17.42 -18.61 -14.21
CA LYS A 98 -18.73 -17.96 -14.28
C LYS A 98 -18.61 -16.46 -14.04
N ASP A 99 -17.66 -16.03 -13.23
CA ASP A 99 -17.40 -14.60 -13.00
C ASP A 99 -16.83 -13.94 -14.26
N ALA A 100 -15.83 -14.56 -14.89
CA ALA A 100 -15.29 -14.11 -16.17
C ALA A 100 -16.38 -14.07 -17.27
N GLU A 101 -17.21 -15.11 -17.37
CA GLU A 101 -18.35 -15.15 -18.28
C GLU A 101 -19.37 -14.04 -18.00
N TRP A 102 -19.67 -13.80 -16.73
CA TRP A 102 -20.61 -12.76 -16.32
C TRP A 102 -20.11 -11.36 -16.67
N ILE A 103 -18.82 -11.09 -16.42
CA ILE A 103 -18.20 -9.82 -16.82
C ILE A 103 -18.28 -9.66 -18.35
N ALA A 104 -17.98 -10.72 -19.11
CA ALA A 104 -18.04 -10.68 -20.57
C ALA A 104 -19.45 -10.34 -21.06
N ASP A 105 -20.49 -10.94 -20.46
CA ASP A 105 -21.89 -10.72 -20.83
C ASP A 105 -22.37 -9.30 -20.47
N LEU A 106 -21.95 -8.78 -19.31
CA LEU A 106 -22.25 -7.41 -18.92
C LEU A 106 -21.65 -6.38 -19.88
N VAL A 107 -20.38 -6.56 -20.28
CA VAL A 107 -19.71 -5.70 -21.26
C VAL A 107 -20.41 -5.78 -22.60
N ARG A 108 -20.73 -7.00 -23.04
CA ARG A 108 -21.41 -7.29 -24.30
C ARG A 108 -22.68 -6.47 -24.49
N HIS A 109 -23.41 -6.27 -23.40
CA HIS A 109 -24.68 -5.57 -23.38
C HIS A 109 -24.59 -4.12 -22.87
N GLY A 110 -23.38 -3.61 -22.62
CA GLY A 110 -23.16 -2.24 -22.14
C GLY A 110 -23.72 -1.99 -20.74
N LEU A 111 -23.86 -3.04 -19.92
CA LEU A 111 -24.48 -2.99 -18.59
C LEU A 111 -23.50 -2.59 -17.47
N VAL A 112 -22.23 -2.34 -17.83
CA VAL A 112 -21.18 -1.90 -16.90
C VAL A 112 -20.62 -0.55 -17.30
N LYS A 113 -20.23 0.22 -16.29
CA LYS A 113 -19.58 1.51 -16.45
C LYS A 113 -18.09 1.38 -16.15
N ALA A 114 -17.26 1.84 -17.08
CA ALA A 114 -15.82 1.92 -16.87
C ALA A 114 -15.47 2.87 -15.71
N SER A 115 -14.60 2.41 -14.82
CA SER A 115 -13.92 3.23 -13.83
C SER A 115 -12.99 4.22 -14.54
N TYR A 116 -12.91 5.44 -14.01
CA TYR A 116 -11.96 6.42 -14.51
C TYR A 116 -10.53 6.02 -14.16
N ILE A 117 -9.73 5.72 -15.18
CA ILE A 117 -8.29 5.49 -15.06
C ILE A 117 -7.57 6.71 -15.64
N PRO A 118 -6.81 7.48 -14.83
CA PRO A 118 -5.98 8.57 -15.34
C PRO A 118 -4.95 8.06 -16.35
N ASN A 119 -4.42 8.95 -17.18
CA ASN A 119 -3.34 8.58 -18.09
C ASN A 119 -2.08 8.13 -17.32
N ARG A 120 -1.16 7.46 -18.02
CA ARG A 120 0.05 6.87 -17.43
C ARG A 120 0.85 7.86 -16.57
N GLU A 121 1.17 9.04 -17.12
CA GLU A 121 1.94 10.08 -16.40
C GLU A 121 1.26 10.49 -15.09
N GLN A 122 -0.05 10.71 -15.10
CA GLN A 122 -0.82 11.05 -13.91
C GLN A 122 -0.84 9.90 -12.89
N ARG A 123 -0.93 8.64 -13.35
CA ARG A 123 -0.90 7.47 -12.46
C ARG A 123 0.45 7.35 -11.77
N GLU A 124 1.55 7.45 -12.51
CA GLU A 124 2.91 7.36 -11.99
C GLU A 124 3.18 8.46 -10.94
N LEU A 125 2.82 9.71 -11.23
CA LEU A 125 2.93 10.81 -10.26
C LEU A 125 2.07 10.58 -9.01
N ARG A 126 0.84 10.09 -9.17
CA ARG A 126 -0.06 9.77 -8.04
C ARG A 126 0.50 8.64 -7.19
N GLU A 127 1.10 7.63 -7.78
CA GLU A 127 1.74 6.53 -7.06
C GLU A 127 2.93 7.03 -6.23
N MET A 128 3.81 7.85 -6.81
CA MET A 128 4.94 8.44 -6.09
C MET A 128 4.50 9.34 -4.92
N THR A 129 3.51 10.19 -5.15
CA THR A 129 3.01 11.13 -4.12
C THR A 129 2.27 10.41 -3.00
N ARG A 130 1.47 9.40 -3.32
CA ARG A 130 0.83 8.53 -2.31
C ARG A 130 1.86 7.75 -1.51
N TYR A 131 2.84 7.14 -2.18
CA TYR A 131 3.91 6.42 -1.51
C TYR A 131 4.69 7.33 -0.55
N ARG A 132 5.03 8.55 -0.99
CA ARG A 132 5.65 9.56 -0.11
C ARG A 132 4.79 9.87 1.11
N GLN A 133 3.48 10.06 0.92
CA GLN A 133 2.55 10.33 2.02
C GLN A 133 2.48 9.15 3.00
N GLU A 134 2.38 7.93 2.50
CA GLU A 134 2.40 6.70 3.30
C GLU A 134 3.68 6.62 4.15
N MET A 135 4.85 6.88 3.56
CA MET A 135 6.12 6.92 4.29
C MET A 135 6.18 8.02 5.36
N ILE A 136 5.59 9.19 5.11
CA ILE A 136 5.48 10.27 6.11
C ILE A 136 4.62 9.81 7.28
N GLU A 137 3.47 9.19 6.99
CA GLU A 137 2.57 8.69 8.01
C GLU A 137 3.18 7.53 8.81
N GLU A 138 3.93 6.63 8.16
CA GLU A 138 4.68 5.58 8.84
C GLU A 138 5.69 6.16 9.83
N ARG A 139 6.46 7.17 9.41
CA ARG A 139 7.39 7.87 10.30
C ARG A 139 6.69 8.52 11.48
N ALA A 140 5.53 9.14 11.25
CA ALA A 140 4.72 9.72 12.33
C ALA A 140 4.21 8.63 13.29
N ARG A 141 3.76 7.48 12.77
CA ARG A 141 3.34 6.33 13.57
C ARG A 141 4.47 5.81 14.46
N GLU A 142 5.69 5.71 13.95
CA GLU A 142 6.84 5.29 14.76
C GLU A 142 7.20 6.29 15.86
N LEU A 143 7.15 7.60 15.59
CA LEU A 143 7.34 8.61 16.63
C LEU A 143 6.27 8.52 17.72
N ASN A 144 5.01 8.31 17.34
CA ASN A 144 3.92 8.15 18.29
C ASN A 144 4.08 6.89 19.14
N ARG A 145 4.60 5.79 18.56
CA ARG A 145 4.95 4.57 19.32
C ARG A 145 6.05 4.83 20.33
N ILE A 146 7.12 5.54 19.95
CA ILE A 146 8.18 5.95 20.88
C ILE A 146 7.60 6.78 22.03
N GLN A 147 6.77 7.78 21.71
CA GLN A 147 6.12 8.62 22.71
C GLN A 147 5.27 7.78 23.67
N ALA A 148 4.43 6.88 23.15
CA ALA A 148 3.60 6.01 23.99
C ALA A 148 4.44 5.13 24.94
N VAL A 149 5.58 4.61 24.48
CA VAL A 149 6.49 3.84 25.34
C VAL A 149 7.12 4.73 26.42
N LEU A 150 7.60 5.93 26.07
CA LEU A 150 8.13 6.88 27.04
C LEU A 150 7.08 7.26 28.09
N GLU A 151 5.86 7.57 27.66
CA GLU A 151 4.74 7.89 28.54
C GLU A 151 4.42 6.74 29.50
N GLY A 152 4.42 5.49 29.01
CA GLY A 152 4.27 4.30 29.85
C GLY A 152 5.42 4.09 30.84
N CYS A 153 6.62 4.60 30.55
CA CYS A 153 7.76 4.64 31.47
C CYS A 153 7.72 5.87 32.42
N ASN A 154 6.66 6.68 32.35
CA ASN A 154 6.54 7.98 33.02
C ASN A 154 7.64 8.99 32.64
N ILE A 155 8.15 8.92 31.42
CA ILE A 155 9.05 9.93 30.84
C ILE A 155 8.22 10.91 30.02
N LYS A 156 8.12 12.16 30.50
CA LYS A 156 7.29 13.24 29.94
C LYS A 156 8.05 14.14 28.96
N LEU A 157 8.94 13.56 28.16
CA LEU A 157 9.82 14.31 27.26
C LEU A 157 9.03 15.20 26.28
N GLY A 158 7.94 14.69 25.72
CA GLY A 158 7.05 15.44 24.80
C GLY A 158 6.32 16.62 25.42
N SER A 159 6.27 16.72 26.75
CA SER A 159 5.72 17.88 27.44
C SER A 159 6.72 19.04 27.51
N VAL A 160 8.03 18.76 27.45
CA VAL A 160 9.08 19.77 27.62
C VAL A 160 9.62 20.26 26.27
N ILE A 161 9.82 19.34 25.33
CA ILE A 161 10.33 19.66 23.98
C ILE A 161 9.22 19.55 22.94
N THR A 162 9.18 20.54 22.04
CA THR A 162 8.16 20.63 20.98
C THR A 162 8.33 19.57 19.90
N ASP A 163 9.56 19.13 19.63
CA ASP A 163 9.89 18.12 18.62
C ASP A 163 10.87 17.09 19.17
N ILE A 164 10.35 15.91 19.51
CA ILE A 164 11.14 14.77 19.98
C ILE A 164 12.04 14.22 18.86
N SER A 165 11.66 14.41 17.60
CA SER A 165 12.47 13.99 16.46
C SER A 165 13.59 14.97 16.11
N GLY A 166 13.63 16.11 16.80
CA GLY A 166 14.69 17.12 16.72
C GLY A 166 16.01 16.66 17.34
N LYS A 167 17.07 17.47 17.23
CA LYS A 167 18.43 17.09 17.66
C LYS A 167 18.49 16.63 19.13
N SER A 168 17.96 17.44 20.06
CA SER A 168 17.99 17.13 21.48
C SER A 168 17.15 15.91 21.84
N GLY A 169 15.92 15.80 21.31
CA GLY A 169 15.08 14.64 21.58
C GLY A 169 15.71 13.35 21.10
N MET A 170 16.34 13.36 19.91
CA MET A 170 17.03 12.18 19.37
C MET A 170 18.31 11.83 20.14
N ALA A 171 19.06 12.83 20.62
CA ALA A 171 20.24 12.60 21.47
C ALA A 171 19.85 11.93 22.80
N ILE A 172 18.80 12.45 23.44
CA ILE A 172 18.24 11.90 24.69
C ILE A 172 17.71 10.49 24.48
N LEU A 173 16.90 10.27 23.43
CA LEU A 173 16.38 8.94 23.08
C LEU A 173 17.51 7.94 22.88
N LYS A 174 18.59 8.34 22.21
CA LYS A 174 19.76 7.48 21.97
C LYS A 174 20.46 7.11 23.28
N ALA A 175 20.62 8.06 24.19
CA ALA A 175 21.21 7.79 25.50
C ALA A 175 20.33 6.82 26.32
N ILE A 176 19.00 7.02 26.36
CA ILE A 176 18.05 6.10 27.00
C ILE A 176 18.15 4.69 26.40
N ILE A 177 18.22 4.57 25.07
CA ILE A 177 18.37 3.29 24.36
C ILE A 177 19.70 2.60 24.70
N SER A 178 20.75 3.36 24.99
CA SER A 178 22.05 2.85 25.43
C SER A 178 22.10 2.47 26.91
N GLY A 179 21.01 2.70 27.65
CA GLY A 179 20.90 2.37 29.07
C GLY A 179 21.27 3.51 30.03
N GLU A 180 21.44 4.74 29.53
CA GLU A 180 21.67 5.89 30.40
C GLU A 180 20.44 6.18 31.27
N THR A 181 20.69 6.42 32.56
CA THR A 181 19.66 6.69 33.58
C THR A 181 19.94 7.95 34.40
N ASP A 182 21.14 8.51 34.30
CA ASP A 182 21.49 9.76 34.97
C ASP A 182 20.74 10.93 34.33
N LEU A 183 19.84 11.53 35.12
CA LEU A 183 18.98 12.63 34.69
C LEU A 183 19.78 13.89 34.33
N ILE A 184 20.94 14.11 34.96
CA ILE A 184 21.82 15.25 34.67
C ILE A 184 22.40 15.04 33.28
N VAL A 185 23.02 13.88 33.04
CA VAL A 185 23.61 13.51 31.74
C VAL A 185 22.57 13.62 30.63
N LEU A 186 21.38 13.02 30.82
CA LEU A 186 20.31 13.09 29.82
C LEU A 186 19.85 14.53 29.56
N SER A 187 19.66 15.35 30.59
CA SER A 187 19.22 16.73 30.41
C SER A 187 20.26 17.59 29.69
N GLU A 188 21.56 17.34 29.91
CA GLU A 188 22.64 18.14 29.32
C GLU A 188 22.82 17.92 27.82
N LEU A 189 22.23 16.84 27.26
CA LEU A 189 22.10 16.61 25.83
C LEU A 189 21.13 17.59 25.14
N ALA A 190 20.45 18.45 25.91
CA ALA A 190 19.66 19.54 25.36
C ALA A 190 20.56 20.57 24.66
N GLU A 191 20.12 21.01 23.48
CA GLU A 191 20.78 22.00 22.62
C GLU A 191 19.86 23.19 22.34
N GLY A 192 20.46 24.35 22.06
CA GLY A 192 19.73 25.57 21.70
C GLY A 192 18.67 25.97 22.75
N ARG A 193 17.46 26.28 22.29
CA ARG A 193 16.35 26.73 23.15
C ARG A 193 15.90 25.69 24.19
N ALA A 194 16.16 24.40 23.97
CA ALA A 194 15.82 23.36 24.94
C ALA A 194 16.64 23.47 26.23
N ARG A 195 17.83 24.07 26.19
CA ARG A 195 18.68 24.32 27.38
C ARG A 195 18.03 25.28 28.37
N ASN A 196 17.14 26.15 27.92
CA ASN A 196 16.42 27.06 28.82
C ASN A 196 15.46 26.30 29.76
N LYS A 197 15.17 25.03 29.45
CA LYS A 197 14.26 24.16 30.20
C LYS A 197 14.96 23.02 30.94
N LEU A 198 16.27 23.11 31.21
CA LEU A 198 17.04 22.01 31.82
C LEU A 198 16.42 21.46 33.12
N GLN A 199 15.97 22.35 34.01
CA GLN A 199 15.34 21.93 35.27
C GLN A 199 14.04 21.15 35.03
N GLU A 200 13.18 21.65 34.14
CA GLU A 200 11.93 20.98 33.76
C GLU A 200 12.22 19.65 33.02
N MET A 201 13.24 19.63 32.17
CA MET A 201 13.68 18.45 31.45
C MET A 201 14.13 17.35 32.41
N ARG A 202 14.96 17.65 33.41
CA ARG A 202 15.36 16.68 34.45
C ARG A 202 14.15 16.05 35.13
N ARG A 203 13.15 16.86 35.50
CA ARG A 203 11.89 16.36 36.08
C ARG A 203 11.12 15.48 35.10
N SER A 204 11.06 15.86 33.83
CA SER A 204 10.35 15.08 32.80
C SER A 204 11.00 13.74 32.47
N LEU A 205 12.32 13.62 32.67
CA LEU A 205 13.08 12.40 32.40
C LEU A 205 13.08 11.42 33.58
N GLN A 206 12.55 11.83 34.72
CA GLN A 206 12.41 10.99 35.90
C GLN A 206 11.32 9.93 35.69
N GLY A 207 11.72 8.79 35.13
CA GLY A 207 10.85 7.66 34.86
C GLY A 207 11.51 6.32 35.19
N ARG A 208 10.83 5.22 34.84
CA ARG A 208 11.32 3.85 34.99
C ARG A 208 11.28 3.15 33.64
N VAL A 209 12.46 2.93 33.07
CA VAL A 209 12.62 2.23 31.78
C VAL A 209 13.24 0.86 32.05
N LEU A 210 12.52 -0.20 31.72
CA LEU A 210 13.02 -1.58 31.74
C LEU A 210 13.58 -1.95 30.37
N GLU A 211 14.34 -3.04 30.34
CA GLU A 211 15.05 -3.50 29.14
C GLU A 211 14.11 -3.71 27.93
N HIS A 212 12.92 -4.26 28.13
CA HIS A 212 11.97 -4.49 27.03
C HIS A 212 11.46 -3.15 26.43
N GLN A 213 11.24 -2.11 27.24
CA GLN A 213 10.86 -0.80 26.74
C GLN A 213 12.01 -0.14 25.97
N GLN A 214 13.26 -0.28 26.44
CA GLN A 214 14.45 0.17 25.69
C GLN A 214 14.53 -0.51 24.32
N LYS A 215 14.28 -1.82 24.24
CA LYS A 215 14.22 -2.58 22.97
C LYS A 215 13.10 -2.09 22.06
N ASN A 216 11.92 -1.79 22.60
CA ASN A 216 10.81 -1.24 21.83
C ASN A 216 11.16 0.15 21.24
N VAL A 217 11.68 1.06 22.06
CA VAL A 217 12.10 2.39 21.62
C VAL A 217 13.24 2.30 20.59
N ARG A 218 14.20 1.38 20.76
CA ARG A 218 15.25 1.10 19.77
C ARG A 218 14.66 0.66 18.43
N THR A 219 13.72 -0.28 18.45
CA THR A 219 13.11 -0.84 17.23
C THR A 219 12.37 0.25 16.45
N SER A 220 11.51 1.03 17.12
CA SER A 220 10.81 2.15 16.49
C SER A 220 11.75 3.27 16.03
N ALA A 221 12.83 3.56 16.78
CA ALA A 221 13.82 4.57 16.37
C ALA A 221 14.61 4.16 15.12
N CYS A 222 14.91 2.87 14.96
CA CYS A 222 15.48 2.33 13.72
C CYS A 222 14.50 2.45 12.55
N ALA A 223 13.22 2.08 12.74
CA ALA A 223 12.17 2.18 11.72
C ALA A 223 11.88 3.63 11.29
N TYR A 224 12.04 4.60 12.20
CA TYR A 224 11.89 6.03 11.90
C TYR A 224 12.93 6.57 10.89
N GLY A 225 14.06 5.88 10.69
CA GLY A 225 14.93 6.12 9.53
C GLY A 225 15.91 7.30 9.64
N LYS A 226 16.25 7.77 10.85
CA LYS A 226 17.42 8.64 11.03
C LYS A 226 18.67 7.76 11.14
N SER A 227 19.62 7.90 10.20
CA SER A 227 20.88 7.13 10.12
C SER A 227 21.70 7.06 11.42
N TYR A 228 21.41 7.92 12.39
CA TYR A 228 22.01 7.97 13.73
C TYR A 228 21.77 6.73 14.61
N PHE A 229 20.77 5.88 14.29
CA PHE A 229 20.43 4.67 15.04
C PHE A 229 21.01 3.37 14.46
N PHE A 230 21.48 3.38 13.20
CA PHE A 230 21.96 2.17 12.51
C PHE A 230 23.24 1.55 13.11
N ASN A 231 23.97 2.27 13.97
CA ASN A 231 25.19 1.77 14.62
C ASN A 231 24.94 1.05 15.96
N LEU A 232 23.70 0.99 16.45
CA LEU A 232 23.34 0.17 17.60
C LEU A 232 22.99 -1.25 17.10
N ARG A 233 24.02 -2.02 16.72
CA ARG A 233 23.85 -3.43 16.32
C ARG A 233 23.06 -4.18 17.39
N PHE A 234 22.07 -4.95 16.95
CA PHE A 234 21.45 -6.00 17.74
C PHE A 234 22.56 -6.96 18.18
N ARG A 235 23.00 -6.83 19.44
CA ARG A 235 23.80 -7.83 20.16
C ARG A 235 22.91 -8.39 21.24
#